data_AF-A0A7W4ZSQ3-F1
#
_entry.id   AF-A0A7W4ZSQ3-F1
#
_cell.length_a   1.000
_cell.length_b   1.000
_cell.length_c   1.000
_cell.angle_alpha   90.00
_cell.angle_beta   90.00
_cell.angle_gamma   90.00
#
_symmetry.space_group_name_H-M   'P 1'
#
loop_
_entity.id
_entity.type
_entity.pdbx_description
1 polymer ?
#
loop_
_entity_poly.entity_id
_entity_poly.type
_entity_poly.pdbx_seq_one_letter_code
_entity_poly.pdbx_strand_id
1 'polypeptide(L)'
;MNRYSRTAAVAGVVVAGVLAVPGAPAAAEGGGLWGAAVIAPGREGIVEIAGYPGSAPGAGATLTLTAPRGTRVTGTPLDASGYRGSVAADGRSGTYTATGDATGLSWRGRTFPFVLAVPAGAVPGTRLRDCVLRITDARGVRRATGRCAVTVGLAGPTLTRPLSGVPLHARPEIAGTAHPGAQVTVRDKDDREACATTAARDGTWTCTPAPALPAGANRLQAVATLNGVSAMSEQIDIAVTESGAGR
;
A
#
# COMPACT_ATOMS: atom_id res chain seq x y z
N MET A 1 1.16 57.29 11.77
CA MET A 1 1.01 56.64 10.44
C MET A 1 2.40 56.09 10.09
N ASN A 2 2.72 54.82 9.88
CA ASN A 2 2.06 53.52 9.77
C ASN A 2 3.10 52.49 10.27
N ARG A 3 2.76 51.66 11.27
CA ARG A 3 2.41 50.23 11.15
C ARG A 3 3.48 49.35 10.49
N TYR A 4 4.07 48.54 11.37
CA TYR A 4 4.70 47.24 11.14
C TYR A 4 3.90 46.35 10.18
N SER A 5 4.61 45.69 9.27
CA SER A 5 4.21 44.37 8.77
C SER A 5 5.44 43.64 8.20
N ARG A 6 6.11 42.86 9.06
CA ARG A 6 6.98 41.76 8.61
C ARG A 6 6.05 40.61 8.20
N THR A 7 5.87 40.42 6.91
CA THR A 7 5.23 39.22 6.34
C THR A 7 6.13 38.03 6.58
N ALA A 8 5.80 37.21 7.59
CA ALA A 8 6.34 35.86 7.72
C ALA A 8 5.68 34.98 6.66
N ALA A 9 6.47 34.51 5.69
CA ALA A 9 6.04 33.49 4.76
C ALA A 9 5.82 32.18 5.54
N VAL A 10 4.56 31.72 5.57
CA VAL A 10 4.22 30.39 6.06
C VAL A 10 4.73 29.41 5.02
N ALA A 11 5.89 28.82 5.27
CA ALA A 11 6.40 27.70 4.49
C ALA A 11 5.49 26.50 4.78
N GLY A 12 4.56 26.25 3.86
CA GLY A 12 3.79 25.01 3.84
C GLY A 12 4.74 23.84 3.59
N VAL A 13 5.06 23.10 4.65
CA VAL A 13 5.75 21.82 4.53
C VAL A 13 4.75 20.85 3.92
N VAL A 14 4.92 20.56 2.64
CA VAL A 14 4.30 19.40 2.00
C VAL A 14 4.93 18.18 2.68
N VAL A 15 4.18 17.57 3.60
CA VAL A 15 4.53 16.25 4.15
C VAL A 15 4.40 15.29 2.98
N ALA A 16 5.53 14.99 2.35
CA ALA A 16 5.66 13.87 1.44
C ALA A 16 5.42 12.61 2.28
N GLY A 17 4.17 12.16 2.34
CA GLY A 17 3.86 10.81 2.74
C GLY A 17 4.72 9.90 1.87
N VAL A 18 5.62 9.15 2.51
CA VAL A 18 6.36 8.09 1.85
C VAL A 18 5.30 7.09 1.44
N LEU A 19 4.78 7.26 0.22
CA LEU A 19 4.22 6.14 -0.52
C LEU A 19 5.30 5.09 -0.46
N ALA A 20 5.04 3.98 0.23
CA ALA A 20 5.80 2.77 0.04
C ALA A 20 5.75 2.51 -1.46
N VAL A 21 6.82 2.90 -2.16
CA VAL A 21 6.99 2.60 -3.57
C VAL A 21 6.83 1.08 -3.61
N PRO A 22 5.82 0.54 -4.31
CA PRO A 22 5.73 -0.91 -4.45
C PRO A 22 7.07 -1.31 -5.03
N GLY A 23 7.86 -2.05 -4.24
CA GLY A 23 9.19 -2.47 -4.64
C GLY A 23 9.05 -3.07 -6.03
N ALA A 24 9.87 -2.59 -6.96
CA ALA A 24 9.92 -3.08 -8.33
C ALA A 24 9.78 -4.60 -8.25
N PRO A 25 8.86 -5.19 -9.01
CA PRO A 25 8.55 -6.59 -8.84
C PRO A 25 9.92 -7.34 -9.00
N ALA A 26 10.36 -8.03 -7.93
CA ALA A 26 11.51 -8.93 -7.91
C ALA A 26 11.38 -10.00 -9.01
N ALA A 27 12.09 -9.81 -10.13
CA ALA A 27 12.04 -10.65 -11.32
C ALA A 27 11.85 -12.14 -10.99
N ALA A 28 10.76 -12.74 -11.46
CA ALA A 28 10.51 -14.16 -11.26
C ALA A 28 11.70 -14.99 -11.74
N GLU A 29 12.21 -15.87 -10.87
CA GLU A 29 13.13 -16.94 -11.27
C GLU A 29 12.47 -17.73 -12.41
N GLY A 30 12.98 -17.58 -13.64
CA GLY A 30 12.48 -18.28 -14.83
C GLY A 30 11.99 -17.42 -16.00
N GLY A 31 12.00 -16.08 -15.89
CA GLY A 31 11.86 -15.19 -17.07
C GLY A 31 10.50 -15.21 -17.79
N GLY A 32 9.42 -15.56 -17.07
CA GLY A 32 8.05 -15.58 -17.59
C GLY A 32 7.21 -14.37 -17.16
N LEU A 33 6.00 -14.27 -17.72
CA LEU A 33 5.00 -13.26 -17.32
C LEU A 33 4.72 -13.34 -15.83
N TRP A 34 4.80 -12.22 -15.14
CA TRP A 34 4.60 -12.22 -13.71
C TRP A 34 4.26 -10.84 -13.17
N GLY A 35 3.67 -10.80 -11.97
CA GLY A 35 3.51 -9.58 -11.19
C GLY A 35 3.21 -9.89 -9.72
N ALA A 36 3.39 -8.91 -8.85
CA ALA A 36 3.08 -9.07 -7.43
C ALA A 36 2.49 -7.77 -6.86
N ALA A 37 1.66 -7.91 -5.83
CA ALA A 37 1.14 -6.77 -5.08
C ALA A 37 0.73 -7.17 -3.66
N VAL A 38 0.77 -6.19 -2.76
CA VAL A 38 0.17 -6.27 -1.43
C VAL A 38 -0.95 -5.24 -1.37
N ILE A 39 -2.18 -5.67 -1.13
CA ILE A 39 -3.37 -4.80 -1.19
C ILE A 39 -4.17 -4.98 0.09
N ALA A 40 -4.41 -3.89 0.82
CA ALA A 40 -5.16 -3.93 2.06
C ALA A 40 -6.64 -4.33 1.83
N PRO A 41 -7.31 -4.94 2.83
CA PRO A 41 -8.72 -5.26 2.74
C PRO A 41 -9.57 -4.02 2.43
N GLY A 42 -10.55 -4.16 1.53
CA GLY A 42 -11.49 -3.09 1.18
C GLY A 42 -10.87 -1.98 0.32
N ARG A 43 -9.67 -2.19 -0.21
CA ARG A 43 -8.96 -1.23 -1.06
C ARG A 43 -8.71 -1.82 -2.44
N GLU A 44 -8.46 -0.89 -3.36
CA GLU A 44 -7.90 -1.21 -4.67
C GLU A 44 -6.38 -1.07 -4.63
N GLY A 45 -5.70 -1.87 -5.43
CA GLY A 45 -4.26 -1.76 -5.63
C GLY A 45 -3.86 -2.17 -7.04
N ILE A 46 -2.71 -1.67 -7.49
CA ILE A 46 -2.19 -1.95 -8.83
C ILE A 46 -1.29 -3.18 -8.77
N VAL A 47 -1.53 -4.13 -9.67
CA VAL A 47 -0.61 -5.23 -9.97
C VAL A 47 0.07 -4.93 -11.28
N GLU A 48 1.37 -4.73 -11.22
CA GLU A 48 2.22 -4.49 -12.37
C GLU A 48 2.67 -5.82 -13.00
N ILE A 49 2.23 -6.07 -14.25
CA ILE A 49 2.59 -7.27 -14.98
C ILE A 49 3.72 -6.98 -15.95
N ALA A 50 4.82 -7.74 -15.84
CA ALA A 50 5.99 -7.61 -16.69
C ALA A 50 6.59 -8.99 -17.02
N GLY A 51 7.75 -8.98 -17.70
CA GLY A 51 8.57 -10.18 -17.87
C GLY A 51 8.22 -11.07 -19.06
N TYR A 52 7.54 -10.56 -20.10
CA TYR A 52 7.36 -11.33 -21.34
C TYR A 52 8.66 -11.35 -22.17
N PRO A 53 9.29 -12.52 -22.40
CA PRO A 53 10.53 -12.61 -23.16
C PRO A 53 10.30 -12.81 -24.67
N GLY A 54 9.08 -13.13 -25.10
CA GLY A 54 8.76 -13.43 -26.50
C GLY A 54 8.72 -12.18 -27.38
N SER A 55 8.72 -12.37 -28.70
CA SER A 55 8.41 -11.28 -29.63
C SER A 55 6.95 -10.86 -29.47
N ALA A 56 6.69 -9.57 -29.62
CA ALA A 56 5.35 -9.03 -29.58
C ALA A 56 4.41 -9.80 -30.52
N PRO A 57 3.35 -10.46 -30.02
CA PRO A 57 2.31 -10.91 -30.91
C PRO A 57 1.68 -9.63 -31.48
N GLY A 58 1.51 -9.57 -32.81
CA GLY A 58 1.17 -8.34 -33.54
C GLY A 58 -0.19 -7.73 -33.16
N ALA A 59 -0.70 -6.81 -33.98
CA ALA A 59 -2.01 -6.19 -33.78
C ALA A 59 -3.10 -7.24 -33.47
N GLY A 60 -3.94 -6.98 -32.47
CA GLY A 60 -4.97 -7.92 -31.98
C GLY A 60 -4.50 -8.92 -30.93
N ALA A 61 -3.20 -8.95 -30.59
CA ALA A 61 -2.71 -9.72 -29.47
C ALA A 61 -3.26 -9.23 -28.13
N THR A 62 -3.48 -10.15 -27.19
CA THR A 62 -4.03 -9.82 -25.88
C THR A 62 -3.14 -10.27 -24.74
N LEU A 63 -3.04 -9.46 -23.68
CA LEU A 63 -2.60 -9.85 -22.35
C LEU A 63 -3.81 -9.81 -21.43
N THR A 64 -4.16 -10.97 -20.89
CA THR A 64 -5.28 -11.11 -19.94
C THR A 64 -4.77 -11.47 -18.57
N LEU A 65 -5.22 -10.73 -17.56
CA LEU A 65 -5.11 -11.09 -16.15
C LEU A 65 -6.46 -11.65 -15.70
N THR A 66 -6.46 -12.86 -15.14
CA THR A 66 -7.60 -13.39 -14.38
C THR A 66 -7.35 -13.14 -12.90
N ALA A 67 -8.28 -12.43 -12.26
CA ALA A 67 -8.15 -12.03 -10.87
C ALA A 67 -8.00 -13.26 -9.94
N PRO A 68 -7.24 -13.15 -8.84
CA PRO A 68 -7.26 -14.16 -7.79
C PRO A 68 -8.68 -14.42 -7.27
N ARG A 69 -8.92 -15.57 -6.64
CA ARG A 69 -10.23 -15.84 -6.02
C ARG A 69 -10.59 -14.77 -4.98
N GLY A 70 -11.85 -14.33 -5.00
CA GLY A 70 -12.37 -13.34 -4.06
C GLY A 70 -12.07 -11.88 -4.42
N THR A 71 -11.24 -11.59 -5.43
CA THR A 71 -10.96 -10.23 -5.90
C THR A 71 -11.61 -9.98 -7.26
N ARG A 72 -11.63 -8.71 -7.65
CA ARG A 72 -12.11 -8.26 -8.97
C ARG A 72 -11.09 -7.34 -9.62
N VAL A 73 -10.96 -7.44 -10.93
CA VAL A 73 -10.34 -6.39 -11.75
C VAL A 73 -11.33 -5.25 -11.87
N THR A 74 -10.89 -4.03 -11.57
CA THR A 74 -11.72 -2.81 -11.68
C THR A 74 -11.16 -1.81 -12.68
N GLY A 75 -9.92 -2.00 -13.15
CA GLY A 75 -9.31 -1.09 -14.10
C GLY A 75 -8.11 -1.65 -14.84
N THR A 76 -7.87 -1.07 -16.00
CA THR A 76 -6.70 -1.29 -16.87
C THR A 76 -6.12 0.08 -17.28
N PRO A 77 -5.43 0.78 -16.36
CA PRO A 77 -5.11 2.20 -16.48
C PRO A 77 -3.83 2.49 -17.27
N LEU A 78 -3.42 1.60 -18.19
CA LEU A 78 -2.25 1.86 -19.02
C LEU A 78 -2.50 3.08 -19.94
N ASP A 79 -1.81 4.18 -19.65
CA ASP A 79 -1.77 5.35 -20.51
C ASP A 79 -0.64 5.21 -21.54
N ALA A 80 -0.88 4.42 -22.58
CA ALA A 80 0.07 4.23 -23.67
C ALA A 80 -0.65 4.02 -25.00
N SER A 81 -0.20 4.75 -26.03
CA SER A 81 -0.63 4.52 -27.40
C SER A 81 -0.30 3.10 -27.85
N GLY A 82 -1.18 2.52 -28.68
CA GLY A 82 -0.98 1.17 -29.22
C GLY A 82 -1.60 0.03 -28.40
N TYR A 83 -2.28 0.34 -27.28
CA TYR A 83 -3.05 -0.63 -26.51
C TYR A 83 -4.43 -0.10 -26.15
N ARG A 84 -5.37 -1.03 -26.02
CA ARG A 84 -6.71 -0.79 -25.48
C ARG A 84 -6.94 -1.71 -24.30
N GLY A 85 -7.15 -1.12 -23.12
CA GLY A 85 -7.58 -1.82 -21.92
C GLY A 85 -9.09 -2.07 -21.89
N SER A 86 -9.51 -3.16 -21.26
CA SER A 86 -10.90 -3.48 -20.99
C SER A 86 -11.02 -4.36 -19.76
N VAL A 87 -12.15 -4.28 -19.06
CA VAL A 87 -12.48 -5.10 -17.90
C VAL A 87 -13.73 -5.90 -18.23
N ALA A 88 -13.72 -7.20 -17.97
CA ALA A 88 -14.90 -8.04 -18.16
C ALA A 88 -16.02 -7.59 -17.21
N ALA A 89 -17.29 -7.70 -17.63
CA ALA A 89 -18.43 -7.20 -16.87
C ALA A 89 -18.57 -7.84 -15.48
N ASP A 90 -18.10 -9.08 -15.31
CA ASP A 90 -18.06 -9.79 -14.03
C ASP A 90 -16.88 -9.37 -13.13
N GLY A 91 -15.97 -8.53 -13.65
CA GLY A 91 -14.74 -8.13 -12.99
C GLY A 91 -13.75 -9.29 -12.81
N ARG A 92 -13.96 -10.45 -13.44
CA ARG A 92 -13.09 -11.62 -13.23
C ARG A 92 -11.77 -11.49 -13.99
N SER A 93 -11.76 -10.73 -15.07
CA SER A 93 -10.56 -10.50 -15.87
C SER A 93 -10.45 -9.09 -16.41
N GLY A 94 -9.23 -8.64 -16.60
CA GLY A 94 -8.88 -7.46 -17.39
C GLY A 94 -8.02 -7.87 -18.56
N THR A 95 -8.14 -7.15 -19.66
CA THR A 95 -7.42 -7.45 -20.89
C THR A 95 -6.86 -6.18 -21.52
N TYR A 96 -5.58 -6.22 -21.87
CA TYR A 96 -4.94 -5.29 -22.80
C TYR A 96 -4.89 -5.90 -24.18
N THR A 97 -5.38 -5.18 -25.20
CA THR A 97 -5.32 -5.58 -26.61
C THR A 97 -4.41 -4.64 -27.38
N ALA A 98 -3.44 -5.16 -28.12
CA ALA A 98 -2.59 -4.34 -28.99
C ALA A 98 -3.39 -3.85 -30.21
N THR A 99 -3.36 -2.55 -30.51
CA THR A 99 -4.17 -1.95 -31.59
C THR A 99 -3.44 -1.79 -32.93
N GLY A 100 -2.15 -2.15 -33.00
CA GLY A 100 -1.36 -2.14 -34.24
C GLY A 100 -0.35 -0.99 -34.33
N ASP A 101 -0.58 0.12 -33.63
CA ASP A 101 0.36 1.26 -33.55
C ASP A 101 1.51 1.02 -32.55
N ALA A 102 1.56 -0.16 -31.93
CA ALA A 102 2.61 -0.54 -30.98
C ALA A 102 3.89 -0.93 -31.76
N THR A 103 4.59 0.06 -32.32
CA THR A 103 5.80 -0.10 -33.14
C THR A 103 6.87 -0.92 -32.43
N GLY A 104 7.10 -2.16 -32.88
CA GLY A 104 8.34 -2.97 -32.77
C GLY A 104 8.92 -3.35 -31.40
N LEU A 105 8.66 -2.58 -30.34
CA LEU A 105 9.17 -2.74 -28.96
C LEU A 105 8.07 -3.30 -28.04
N SER A 106 7.08 -3.97 -28.63
CA SER A 106 5.67 -3.84 -28.28
C SER A 106 5.19 -4.59 -27.04
N TRP A 107 6.05 -5.21 -26.25
CA TRP A 107 5.64 -5.92 -25.02
C TRP A 107 6.86 -6.18 -24.11
N ARG A 108 8.06 -6.27 -24.69
CA ARG A 108 9.34 -6.48 -23.98
C ARG A 108 9.73 -5.22 -23.22
N GLY A 109 10.06 -5.36 -21.94
CA GLY A 109 10.49 -4.24 -21.08
C GLY A 109 9.37 -3.27 -20.69
N ARG A 110 8.11 -3.59 -21.02
CA ARG A 110 6.94 -2.80 -20.60
C ARG A 110 6.23 -3.47 -19.43
N THR A 111 5.67 -2.64 -18.58
CA THR A 111 4.79 -3.03 -17.48
C THR A 111 3.34 -2.72 -17.83
N PHE A 112 2.45 -3.65 -17.53
CA PHE A 112 1.01 -3.54 -17.75
C PHE A 112 0.30 -3.51 -16.39
N PRO A 113 -0.19 -2.34 -15.93
CA PRO A 113 -0.86 -2.22 -14.64
C PRO A 113 -2.28 -2.80 -14.70
N PHE A 114 -2.70 -3.56 -13.69
CA PHE A 114 -4.11 -3.93 -13.50
C PHE A 114 -4.56 -3.47 -12.13
N VAL A 115 -5.73 -2.83 -12.03
CA VAL A 115 -6.31 -2.47 -10.74
C VAL A 115 -7.13 -3.64 -10.22
N LEU A 116 -6.79 -4.14 -9.04
CA LEU A 116 -7.51 -5.18 -8.34
C LEU A 116 -8.18 -4.62 -7.08
N ALA A 117 -9.46 -4.89 -6.90
CA ALA A 117 -10.19 -4.65 -5.67
C ALA A 117 -10.16 -5.90 -4.77
N VAL A 118 -9.69 -5.71 -3.53
CA VAL A 118 -9.71 -6.73 -2.47
C VAL A 118 -10.92 -6.47 -1.55
N PRO A 119 -11.73 -7.50 -1.21
CA PRO A 119 -12.90 -7.32 -0.37
C PRO A 119 -12.51 -6.91 1.06
N ALA A 120 -13.39 -6.14 1.72
CA ALA A 120 -13.16 -5.65 3.09
C ALA A 120 -13.00 -6.77 4.13
N GLY A 121 -13.66 -7.92 3.92
CA GLY A 121 -13.54 -9.11 4.77
C GLY A 121 -12.32 -9.99 4.48
N ALA A 122 -11.42 -9.57 3.59
CA ALA A 122 -10.20 -10.34 3.32
C ALA A 122 -9.30 -10.36 4.56
N VAL A 123 -8.79 -11.53 4.91
CA VAL A 123 -7.94 -11.71 6.10
C VAL A 123 -6.51 -11.26 5.77
N PRO A 124 -5.93 -10.29 6.53
CA PRO A 124 -4.53 -9.87 6.35
C PRO A 124 -3.53 -11.02 6.38
N GLY A 125 -2.48 -10.93 5.57
CA GLY A 125 -1.45 -11.96 5.39
C GLY A 125 -1.84 -13.10 4.45
N THR A 126 -3.11 -13.18 4.02
CA THR A 126 -3.56 -14.24 3.11
C THR A 126 -2.93 -14.07 1.74
N ARG A 127 -2.23 -15.11 1.27
CA ARG A 127 -1.77 -15.21 -0.13
C ARG A 127 -2.91 -15.71 -1.01
N LEU A 128 -3.42 -14.83 -1.87
CA LEU A 128 -4.53 -15.16 -2.77
C LEU A 128 -4.08 -16.12 -3.88
N ARG A 129 -4.99 -17.01 -4.30
CA ARG A 129 -4.73 -18.08 -5.25
C ARG A 129 -5.41 -17.83 -6.59
N ASP A 130 -5.00 -18.60 -7.59
CA ASP A 130 -5.60 -18.66 -8.92
C ASP A 130 -5.52 -17.36 -9.73
N CYS A 131 -4.48 -16.55 -9.48
CA CYS A 131 -4.13 -15.48 -10.40
C CYS A 131 -3.37 -16.06 -11.60
N VAL A 132 -3.95 -15.87 -12.79
CA VAL A 132 -3.41 -16.41 -14.04
C VAL A 132 -3.20 -15.27 -15.02
N LEU A 133 -2.02 -15.27 -15.65
CA LEU A 133 -1.67 -14.37 -16.74
C LEU A 133 -1.60 -15.17 -18.04
N ARG A 134 -2.14 -14.61 -19.12
CA ARG A 134 -2.12 -15.25 -20.43
C ARG A 134 -1.88 -14.23 -21.53
N ILE A 135 -0.96 -14.55 -22.44
CA ILE A 135 -0.84 -13.85 -23.72
C ILE A 135 -1.38 -14.75 -24.84
N THR A 136 -2.18 -14.16 -25.73
CA THR A 136 -2.59 -14.78 -26.99
C THR A 136 -2.21 -13.91 -28.17
N ASP A 137 -2.04 -14.53 -29.33
CA ASP A 137 -2.01 -13.79 -30.59
C ASP A 137 -3.42 -13.37 -31.04
N ALA A 138 -3.48 -12.69 -32.19
CA ALA A 138 -4.72 -12.23 -32.82
C ALA A 138 -5.69 -13.36 -33.22
N ARG A 139 -5.19 -14.60 -33.35
CA ARG A 139 -6.01 -15.79 -33.63
C ARG A 139 -6.47 -16.49 -32.35
N GLY A 140 -6.15 -15.93 -31.17
CA GLY A 140 -6.46 -16.52 -29.88
C GLY A 140 -5.50 -17.64 -29.45
N VAL A 141 -4.45 -17.92 -30.22
CA VAL A 141 -3.48 -18.97 -29.91
C VAL A 141 -2.62 -18.51 -28.74
N ARG A 142 -2.51 -19.34 -27.71
CA ARG A 142 -1.73 -19.05 -26.50
C ARG A 142 -0.23 -18.97 -26.82
N ARG A 143 0.39 -17.85 -26.45
CA ARG A 143 1.83 -17.59 -26.67
C ARG A 143 2.64 -17.62 -25.38
N ALA A 144 2.06 -17.22 -24.25
CA ALA A 144 2.70 -17.34 -22.95
C ALA A 144 1.65 -17.43 -21.83
N THR A 145 2.12 -17.95 -20.70
CA THR A 145 1.37 -17.98 -19.44
C THR A 145 2.26 -17.50 -18.31
N GLY A 146 1.62 -17.00 -17.26
CA GLY A 146 2.29 -16.49 -16.09
C GLY A 146 1.39 -16.58 -14.86
N ARG A 147 1.93 -16.12 -13.74
CA ARG A 147 1.18 -16.04 -12.47
C ARG A 147 1.40 -14.68 -11.85
N CYS A 148 0.42 -14.22 -11.07
CA CYS A 148 0.65 -13.09 -10.18
C CYS A 148 0.53 -13.52 -8.72
N ALA A 149 1.28 -12.85 -7.85
CA ALA A 149 1.26 -13.09 -6.40
C ALA A 149 0.61 -11.89 -5.71
N VAL A 150 -0.64 -12.05 -5.28
CA VAL A 150 -1.34 -11.03 -4.51
C VAL A 150 -1.47 -11.47 -3.07
N THR A 151 -1.00 -10.64 -2.15
CA THR A 151 -1.15 -10.87 -0.71
C THR A 151 -2.06 -9.81 -0.13
N VAL A 152 -2.98 -10.21 0.74
CA VAL A 152 -3.82 -9.28 1.48
C VAL A 152 -2.94 -8.55 2.49
N GLY A 153 -2.83 -7.24 2.34
CA GLY A 153 -2.06 -6.38 3.24
C GLY A 153 -2.77 -6.12 4.56
N LEU A 154 -2.27 -5.13 5.29
CA LEU A 154 -2.89 -4.61 6.50
C LEU A 154 -3.25 -3.14 6.29
N ALA A 155 -4.41 -2.71 6.76
CA ALA A 155 -4.71 -1.29 6.81
C ALA A 155 -3.84 -0.63 7.91
N GLY A 156 -3.31 0.55 7.62
CA GLY A 156 -2.54 1.32 8.61
C GLY A 156 -3.36 1.55 9.89
N PRO A 157 -2.77 1.40 11.09
CA PRO A 157 -3.42 1.81 12.31
C PRO A 157 -3.59 3.33 12.34
N THR A 158 -4.50 3.82 13.16
CA THR A 158 -4.64 5.24 13.48
C THR A 158 -4.03 5.54 14.83
N LEU A 159 -3.57 6.79 15.00
CA LEU A 159 -3.18 7.37 16.28
C LEU A 159 -4.11 8.55 16.53
N THR A 160 -5.05 8.38 17.47
CA THR A 160 -6.06 9.40 17.80
C THR A 160 -5.73 10.18 19.07
N ARG A 161 -4.94 9.57 19.96
CA ARG A 161 -4.41 10.19 21.15
C ARG A 161 -2.94 9.83 21.33
N PRO A 162 -2.11 10.77 21.80
CA PRO A 162 -2.43 12.19 22.06
C PRO A 162 -2.75 12.98 20.77
N LEU A 163 -3.34 14.17 20.91
CA LEU A 163 -3.46 15.09 19.78
C LEU A 163 -2.09 15.70 19.46
N SER A 164 -1.81 15.88 18.17
CA SER A 164 -0.53 16.46 17.75
C SER A 164 -0.40 17.92 18.19
N GLY A 165 0.80 18.31 18.62
CA GLY A 165 1.13 19.67 19.06
C GLY A 165 0.72 20.00 20.51
N VAL A 166 0.14 19.04 21.24
CA VAL A 166 -0.26 19.26 22.64
C VAL A 166 0.90 18.93 23.59
N PRO A 167 1.17 19.76 24.61
CA PRO A 167 2.07 19.40 25.71
C PRO A 167 1.48 18.28 26.57
N LEU A 168 2.28 17.25 26.88
CA LEU A 168 1.84 16.08 27.65
C LEU A 168 2.83 15.76 28.77
N HIS A 169 2.35 15.01 29.76
CA HIS A 169 3.21 14.32 30.73
C HIS A 169 4.02 13.20 30.07
N ALA A 170 5.07 12.71 30.72
CA ALA A 170 5.97 11.70 30.16
C ALA A 170 5.36 10.29 29.95
N ARG A 171 4.13 10.06 30.42
CA ARG A 171 3.39 8.78 30.29
C ARG A 171 1.93 9.04 29.90
N PRO A 172 1.68 9.60 28.71
CA PRO A 172 0.32 9.85 28.26
C PRO A 172 -0.38 8.52 27.93
N GLU A 173 -1.70 8.51 27.97
CA GLU A 173 -2.47 7.44 27.32
C GLU A 173 -2.37 7.63 25.79
N ILE A 174 -1.96 6.58 25.09
CA ILE A 174 -1.86 6.54 23.64
C ILE A 174 -2.95 5.62 23.12
N ALA A 175 -3.77 6.08 22.19
CA ALA A 175 -4.93 5.33 21.72
C ALA A 175 -5.21 5.54 20.23
N GLY A 176 -5.86 4.55 19.63
CA GLY A 176 -6.25 4.60 18.24
C GLY A 176 -7.04 3.38 17.80
N THR A 177 -7.04 3.13 16.50
CA THR A 177 -7.65 1.96 15.89
C THR A 177 -6.64 1.17 15.07
N ALA A 178 -6.85 -0.14 14.94
CA ALA A 178 -6.09 -1.01 14.06
C ALA A 178 -7.00 -2.17 13.61
N HIS A 179 -6.49 -3.04 12.72
CA HIS A 179 -7.23 -4.25 12.39
C HIS A 179 -7.44 -5.10 13.67
N PRO A 180 -8.65 -5.64 13.92
CA PRO A 180 -8.92 -6.43 15.10
C PRO A 180 -7.92 -7.57 15.31
N GLY A 181 -7.38 -7.69 16.52
CA GLY A 181 -6.38 -8.71 16.87
C GLY A 181 -4.95 -8.43 16.36
N ALA A 182 -4.69 -7.31 15.68
CA ALA A 182 -3.34 -6.92 15.30
C ALA A 182 -2.52 -6.53 16.54
N GLN A 183 -1.25 -6.92 16.56
CA GLN A 183 -0.29 -6.41 17.52
C GLN A 183 0.09 -4.98 17.13
N VAL A 184 -0.12 -4.03 18.03
CA VAL A 184 0.23 -2.62 17.86
C VAL A 184 1.45 -2.31 18.72
N THR A 185 2.46 -1.73 18.10
CA THR A 185 3.65 -1.21 18.76
C THR A 185 3.78 0.27 18.46
N VAL A 186 3.91 1.09 19.49
CA VAL A 186 4.12 2.53 19.37
C VAL A 186 5.60 2.83 19.54
N ARG A 187 6.16 3.60 18.61
CA ARG A 187 7.56 4.00 18.54
C ARG A 187 7.72 5.50 18.72
N ASP A 188 8.78 5.92 19.40
CA ASP A 188 9.12 7.33 19.58
C ASP A 188 9.98 7.89 18.41
N LYS A 189 10.41 9.16 18.49
CA LYS A 189 11.25 9.78 17.45
C LYS A 189 12.59 9.08 17.19
N ASP A 190 13.06 8.28 18.15
CA ASP A 190 14.33 7.55 18.09
C ASP A 190 14.10 6.06 17.72
N ASP A 191 12.89 5.71 17.24
CA ASP A 191 12.43 4.35 16.91
C ASP A 191 12.45 3.38 18.11
N ARG A 192 12.46 3.91 19.34
CA ARG A 192 12.37 3.10 20.55
C ARG A 192 10.92 2.79 20.86
N GLU A 193 10.68 1.58 21.37
CA GLU A 193 9.34 1.19 21.79
C GLU A 193 8.89 2.00 22.99
N ALA A 194 7.81 2.76 22.82
CA ALA A 194 7.14 3.46 23.90
C ALA A 194 6.20 2.49 24.64
N CYS A 195 5.33 1.81 23.89
CA CYS A 195 4.46 0.75 24.41
C CYS A 195 4.02 -0.21 23.29
N ALA A 196 3.47 -1.35 23.69
CA ALA A 196 2.85 -2.31 22.80
C ALA A 196 1.55 -2.84 23.41
N THR A 197 0.60 -3.21 22.55
CA THR A 197 -0.71 -3.75 22.94
C THR A 197 -1.31 -4.55 21.78
N THR A 198 -2.44 -5.21 21.98
CA THR A 198 -3.20 -5.88 20.92
C THR A 198 -4.52 -5.16 20.72
N ALA A 199 -4.89 -4.90 19.46
CA ALA A 199 -6.18 -4.29 19.16
C ALA A 199 -7.35 -5.22 19.51
N ALA A 200 -8.37 -4.65 20.15
CA ALA A 200 -9.58 -5.34 20.55
C ALA A 200 -10.40 -5.78 19.32
N ARG A 201 -11.49 -6.53 19.57
CA ARG A 201 -12.36 -7.06 18.51
C ARG A 201 -13.07 -5.98 17.70
N ASP A 202 -13.32 -4.82 18.31
CA ASP A 202 -13.87 -3.64 17.66
C ASP A 202 -12.80 -2.78 16.95
N GLY A 203 -11.54 -3.22 17.00
CA GLY A 203 -10.39 -2.53 16.40
C GLY A 203 -9.80 -1.42 17.28
N THR A 204 -10.36 -1.12 18.45
CA THR A 204 -9.82 -0.12 19.36
C THR A 204 -8.58 -0.63 20.07
N TRP A 205 -7.67 0.27 20.43
CA TRP A 205 -6.52 -0.06 21.26
C TRP A 205 -6.10 1.15 22.10
N THR A 206 -5.52 0.85 23.26
CA THR A 206 -4.88 1.83 24.15
C THR A 206 -3.60 1.22 24.74
N CYS A 207 -2.57 2.04 24.92
CA CYS A 207 -1.38 1.68 25.68
C CYS A 207 -0.76 2.91 26.36
N THR A 208 -0.10 2.66 27.49
CA THR A 208 0.65 3.67 28.23
C THR A 208 2.13 3.34 28.14
N PRO A 209 3.01 4.31 27.87
CA PRO A 209 4.44 4.08 27.83
C PRO A 209 4.97 3.42 29.11
N ALA A 210 5.78 2.37 28.95
CA ALA A 210 6.43 1.66 30.07
C ALA A 210 7.76 2.34 30.48
N PRO A 211 8.65 2.73 29.55
CA PRO A 211 9.61 3.81 29.80
C PRO A 211 8.90 5.17 29.72
N ALA A 212 9.35 6.13 30.54
CA ALA A 212 8.92 7.51 30.39
C ALA A 212 9.43 8.06 29.05
N LEU A 213 8.57 8.76 28.31
CA LEU A 213 8.99 9.45 27.08
C LEU A 213 10.02 10.53 27.44
N PRO A 214 11.07 10.72 26.62
CA PRO A 214 12.01 11.82 26.79
C PRO A 214 11.32 13.18 26.81
N ALA A 215 11.79 14.08 27.68
CA ALA A 215 11.35 15.45 27.73
C ALA A 215 11.68 16.21 26.42
N GLY A 216 10.87 17.23 26.12
CA GLY A 216 11.02 18.06 24.93
C GLY A 216 10.24 17.54 23.73
N ALA A 217 10.65 17.98 22.54
CA ALA A 217 9.99 17.60 21.28
C ALA A 217 10.18 16.11 21.00
N ASN A 218 9.08 15.43 20.69
CA ASN A 218 9.05 14.00 20.38
C ASN A 218 8.00 13.72 19.30
N ARG A 219 7.95 12.48 18.82
CA ARG A 219 7.05 12.01 17.78
C ARG A 219 6.60 10.60 18.13
N LEU A 220 5.35 10.27 17.80
CA LEU A 220 4.83 8.92 17.95
C LEU A 220 4.38 8.36 16.59
N GLN A 221 4.68 7.09 16.36
CA GLN A 221 4.16 6.31 15.25
C GLN A 221 3.70 4.94 15.73
N ALA A 222 2.53 4.49 15.31
CA ALA A 222 2.04 3.15 15.58
C ALA A 222 2.35 2.23 14.39
N VAL A 223 2.82 1.04 14.70
CA VAL A 223 3.02 -0.06 13.75
C VAL A 223 2.10 -1.19 14.15
N ALA A 224 1.18 -1.57 13.27
CA ALA A 224 0.36 -2.75 13.43
C ALA A 224 0.97 -3.92 12.67
N THR A 225 0.96 -5.11 13.26
CA THR A 225 1.42 -6.35 12.63
C THR A 225 0.40 -7.47 12.86
N LEU A 226 0.08 -8.20 11.79
CA LEU A 226 -0.82 -9.35 11.83
C LEU A 226 -0.45 -10.34 10.73
N ASN A 227 -0.34 -11.63 11.06
CA ASN A 227 -0.07 -12.71 10.08
C ASN A 227 1.13 -12.43 9.15
N GLY A 228 2.18 -11.79 9.67
CA GLY A 228 3.41 -11.49 8.93
C GLY A 228 3.33 -10.30 7.97
N VAL A 229 2.23 -9.54 7.96
CA VAL A 229 2.14 -8.24 7.29
C VAL A 229 2.07 -7.12 8.31
N SER A 230 2.63 -5.96 7.95
CA SER A 230 2.65 -4.77 8.83
C SER A 230 2.21 -3.53 8.08
N ALA A 231 1.66 -2.57 8.83
CA ALA A 231 1.33 -1.25 8.33
C ALA A 231 1.56 -0.20 9.42
N MET A 232 1.89 1.02 9.00
CA MET A 232 2.21 2.13 9.90
C MET A 232 1.10 3.17 9.87
N SER A 233 0.94 3.88 10.99
CA SER A 233 0.11 5.08 11.06
C SER A 233 0.85 6.28 10.48
N GLU A 234 0.11 7.36 10.29
CA GLU A 234 0.68 8.71 10.28
C GLU A 234 1.46 8.98 11.57
N GLN A 235 2.44 9.86 11.49
CA GLN A 235 3.24 10.27 12.64
C GLN A 235 2.60 11.51 13.28
N ILE A 236 2.58 11.55 14.62
CA ILE A 236 2.11 12.71 15.38
C ILE A 236 3.26 13.34 16.15
N ASP A 237 3.38 14.66 16.05
CA ASP A 237 4.37 15.41 16.81
C ASP A 237 3.81 15.79 18.18
N ILE A 238 4.60 15.62 19.23
CA ILE A 238 4.23 15.86 20.63
C ILE A 238 5.33 16.62 21.37
N ALA A 239 4.99 17.27 22.48
CA ALA A 239 5.97 17.88 23.38
C ALA A 239 5.77 17.33 24.80
N VAL A 240 6.79 16.69 25.34
CA VAL A 240 6.76 16.16 26.71
C VAL A 240 7.27 17.24 27.65
N THR A 241 6.42 17.72 28.55
CA THR A 241 6.84 18.65 29.60
C THR A 241 7.70 17.89 30.62
N GLU A 242 8.81 18.47 31.06
CA GLU A 242 9.50 17.95 32.24
C GLU A 242 8.51 17.94 33.41
N SER A 243 8.26 16.75 33.97
CA SER A 243 7.56 16.67 35.25
C SER A 243 8.42 17.42 36.25
N GLY A 244 8.05 18.65 36.58
CA GLY A 244 8.67 19.38 37.67
C GLY A 244 8.65 18.46 38.89
N ALA A 245 9.83 18.13 39.43
CA ALA A 245 9.94 17.53 40.73
C ALA A 245 9.17 18.45 41.69
N GLY A 246 7.98 18.01 42.12
CA GLY A 246 7.19 18.70 43.12
C GLY A 246 8.06 18.91 44.35
N ARG A 247 8.23 20.17 44.71
CA ARG A 247 8.79 20.62 45.99
C ARG A 247 8.01 20.06 47.15
#